data_AF-G0IWH6-F1
#
_entry.id   AF-G0IWH6-F1
#
_cell.length_a   1.000
_cell.length_b   1.000
_cell.length_c   1.000
_cell.angle_alpha   90.00
_cell.angle_beta   90.00
_cell.angle_gamma   90.00
#
_symmetry.space_group_name_H-M   'P 1'
#
loop_
_entity.id
_entity.type
_entity.pdbx_description
1 polymer ?
#
loop_
_entity_poly.entity_id
_entity_poly.type
_entity_poly.pdbx_seq_one_letter_code
_entity_poly.pdbx_strand_id
1 'polypeptide(L)'
;METIETGISYYKEGKFEDALAVFNRLIKKEGSQPAYLHYRARVQSRLGAMEEALIDFDLLLKADAYNTTYISDKAVVLHLLDRNREAMEAFDRALNLDPNNPYRYSSRAYFRDRIGDLKGAIEDYEKAIELDPEDAVAHNNKGIVEEKLGYKEKSQQSFSKADKLTGYKAPERTEEKTSPMPEIKESSNNENNPPISEKKSLNVKIYFKTLASIFTDKKTRGEFKSFLKEKFKGS
;
A
#
# COMPACT_ATOMS: atom_id res chain seq x y z
N MET A 1 -3.31 30.91 10.08
CA MET A 1 -1.87 30.57 10.08
C MET A 1 -1.81 29.06 9.86
N GLU A 2 -1.02 28.58 8.91
CA GLU A 2 -0.90 27.13 8.69
C GLU A 2 -0.21 26.50 9.89
N THR A 3 -0.78 25.40 10.39
CA THR A 3 -0.30 24.68 11.57
C THR A 3 -0.01 23.22 11.21
N ILE A 4 0.66 22.49 12.11
CA ILE A 4 0.88 21.06 11.94
C ILE A 4 -0.45 20.30 11.80
N GLU A 5 -1.49 20.70 12.53
CA GLU A 5 -2.83 20.10 12.46
C GLU A 5 -3.43 20.22 11.06
N THR A 6 -3.16 21.33 10.36
CA THR A 6 -3.60 21.51 8.96
C THR A 6 -2.98 20.46 8.05
N GLY A 7 -1.66 20.26 8.16
CA GLY A 7 -0.95 19.23 7.39
C GLY A 7 -1.41 17.81 7.73
N ILE A 8 -1.68 17.54 9.00
CA ILE A 8 -2.21 16.25 9.47
C ILE A 8 -3.63 16.01 8.93
N SER A 9 -4.49 17.04 8.87
CA SER A 9 -5.83 16.93 8.28
C SER A 9 -5.75 16.53 6.83
N TYR A 10 -4.94 17.24 6.03
CA TYR A 10 -4.73 16.90 4.61
C TYR A 10 -4.17 15.48 4.43
N TYR A 11 -3.24 15.06 5.28
CA TYR A 11 -2.74 13.68 5.25
C TYR A 11 -3.86 12.65 5.50
N LYS A 12 -4.72 12.89 6.49
CA LYS A 12 -5.86 12.00 6.81
C LYS A 12 -6.91 11.98 5.70
N GLU A 13 -7.12 13.10 5.03
CA GLU A 13 -8.03 13.24 3.88
C GLU A 13 -7.45 12.67 2.58
N GLY A 14 -6.18 12.26 2.57
CA GLY A 14 -5.49 11.76 1.37
C GLY A 14 -4.99 12.84 0.41
N LYS A 15 -5.04 14.11 0.81
CA LYS A 15 -4.51 15.26 0.05
C LYS A 15 -3.01 15.39 0.29
N PHE A 16 -2.24 14.43 -0.23
CA PHE A 16 -0.83 14.28 0.09
C PHE A 16 0.04 15.44 -0.42
N GLU A 17 -0.26 15.98 -1.59
CA GLU A 17 0.44 17.14 -2.16
C GLU A 17 0.24 18.40 -1.29
N ASP A 18 -0.99 18.64 -0.84
CA ASP A 18 -1.31 19.76 0.04
C ASP A 18 -0.64 19.59 1.41
N ALA A 19 -0.68 18.37 1.97
CA ALA A 19 0.00 18.04 3.22
C ALA A 19 1.52 18.28 3.10
N LEU A 20 2.15 17.82 2.01
CA LEU A 20 3.57 18.03 1.74
C LEU A 20 3.93 19.51 1.68
N ALA A 21 3.10 20.32 1.02
CA ALA A 21 3.29 21.76 0.91
C ALA A 21 3.25 22.43 2.28
N VAL A 22 2.33 22.03 3.17
CA VAL A 22 2.26 22.52 4.55
C VAL A 22 3.52 22.16 5.33
N PHE A 23 3.94 20.88 5.34
CA PHE A 23 5.12 20.46 6.09
C PHE A 23 6.42 21.13 5.60
N ASN A 24 6.56 21.33 4.28
CA ASN A 24 7.70 22.07 3.73
C ASN A 24 7.72 23.53 4.21
N ARG A 25 6.57 24.21 4.28
CA ARG A 25 6.48 25.59 4.78
C ARG A 25 6.77 25.67 6.27
N LEU A 26 6.26 24.72 7.07
CA LEU A 26 6.57 24.64 8.50
C LEU A 26 8.07 24.44 8.75
N ILE A 27 8.70 23.49 8.05
CA ILE A 27 10.15 23.25 8.17
C ILE A 27 10.96 24.48 7.78
N LYS A 28 10.56 25.18 6.72
CA LYS A 28 11.23 26.42 6.29
C LYS A 28 11.14 27.53 7.34
N LYS A 29 10.02 27.63 8.05
CA LYS A 29 9.74 28.72 9.00
C LYS A 29 10.28 28.43 10.40
N GLU A 30 10.15 27.19 10.86
CA GLU A 30 10.31 26.80 12.27
C GLU A 30 11.40 25.74 12.47
N GLY A 31 12.07 25.35 11.39
CA GLY A 31 13.12 24.34 11.38
C GLY A 31 12.59 22.90 11.32
N SER A 32 13.52 21.96 11.21
CA SER A 32 13.25 20.53 11.05
C SER A 32 12.84 19.84 12.36
N GLN A 33 11.69 20.23 12.93
CA GLN A 33 11.15 19.60 14.13
C GLN A 33 10.78 18.12 13.86
N PRO A 34 10.94 17.21 14.85
CA PRO A 34 10.70 15.78 14.63
C PRO A 34 9.30 15.46 14.08
N ALA A 35 8.26 16.12 14.59
CA ALA A 35 6.90 15.90 14.10
C ALA A 35 6.74 16.29 12.62
N TYR A 36 7.40 17.38 12.17
CA TYR A 36 7.29 17.84 10.78
C TYR A 36 8.01 16.88 9.83
N LEU A 37 9.22 16.45 10.21
CA LEU A 37 9.97 15.44 9.45
C LEU A 37 9.20 14.12 9.38
N HIS A 38 8.62 13.67 10.49
CA HIS A 38 7.92 12.39 10.53
C HIS A 38 6.69 12.39 9.63
N TYR A 39 5.85 13.41 9.70
CA TYR A 39 4.70 13.50 8.81
C TYR A 39 5.11 13.75 7.36
N ARG A 40 6.15 14.54 7.09
CA ARG A 40 6.64 14.75 5.73
C ARG A 40 7.16 13.45 5.11
N ALA A 41 7.94 12.66 5.84
CA ALA A 41 8.43 11.35 5.40
C ALA A 41 7.27 10.40 5.05
N ARG A 42 6.24 10.36 5.90
CA ARG A 42 5.03 9.55 5.66
C ARG A 42 4.28 10.02 4.40
N VAL A 43 4.12 11.33 4.22
CA VAL A 43 3.49 11.90 3.02
C VAL A 43 4.31 11.59 1.77
N GLN A 44 5.63 11.80 1.80
CA GLN A 44 6.54 11.50 0.70
C GLN A 44 6.47 10.03 0.29
N SER A 45 6.38 9.12 1.27
CA SER A 45 6.20 7.68 1.03
C SER A 45 4.89 7.40 0.28
N ARG A 46 3.80 8.10 0.62
CA ARG A 46 2.51 7.98 -0.09
C ARG A 46 2.54 8.55 -1.50
N LEU A 47 3.39 9.54 -1.75
CA LEU A 47 3.63 10.13 -3.07
C LEU A 47 4.66 9.35 -3.91
N GLY A 48 5.27 8.28 -3.37
CA GLY A 48 6.31 7.51 -4.05
C GLY A 48 7.71 8.15 -4.00
N ALA A 49 7.88 9.27 -3.28
CA ALA A 49 9.16 9.93 -3.01
C ALA A 49 9.89 9.22 -1.85
N MET A 50 10.20 7.94 -2.06
CA MET A 50 10.71 7.04 -1.02
C MET A 50 12.11 7.45 -0.53
N GLU A 51 12.93 8.00 -1.42
CA GLU A 51 14.33 8.36 -1.12
C GLU A 51 14.38 9.60 -0.23
N GLU A 52 13.52 10.57 -0.52
CA GLU A 52 13.32 11.75 0.32
C GLU A 52 12.72 11.37 1.68
N ALA A 53 11.80 10.40 1.71
CA ALA A 53 11.27 9.90 2.97
C ALA A 53 12.35 9.24 3.83
N LEU A 54 13.27 8.46 3.24
CA LEU A 54 14.39 7.86 3.96
C LEU A 54 15.32 8.92 4.56
N ILE A 55 15.58 10.02 3.86
CA ILE A 55 16.39 11.13 4.39
C ILE A 55 15.77 11.69 5.68
N ASP A 56 14.46 11.93 5.68
CA ASP A 56 13.78 12.44 6.87
C ASP A 56 13.77 11.42 8.02
N PHE A 57 13.57 10.13 7.73
CA PHE A 57 13.68 9.08 8.74
C PHE A 57 15.10 8.94 9.29
N ASP A 58 16.14 9.13 8.47
CA ASP A 58 17.53 9.12 8.92
C ASP A 58 17.84 10.30 9.84
N LEU A 59 17.31 11.48 9.53
CA LEU A 59 17.42 12.65 10.41
C LEU A 59 16.72 12.41 11.75
N LEU A 60 15.53 11.80 11.73
CA LEU A 60 14.79 11.43 12.94
C LEU A 60 15.57 10.42 13.79
N LEU A 61 16.08 9.36 13.19
CA LEU A 61 16.83 8.32 13.90
C LEU A 61 18.22 8.77 14.35
N LYS A 62 18.78 9.82 13.73
CA LYS A 62 19.99 10.48 14.23
C LYS A 62 19.70 11.25 15.53
N ALA A 63 18.51 11.82 15.67
CA ALA A 63 18.09 12.56 16.86
C ALA A 63 17.58 11.64 17.98
N ASP A 64 16.83 10.59 17.63
CA ASP A 64 16.28 9.61 18.56
C ASP A 64 16.43 8.19 17.96
N ALA A 65 17.59 7.58 18.23
CA ALA A 65 17.99 6.31 17.63
C ALA A 65 17.17 5.11 18.09
N TYR A 66 16.41 5.23 19.18
CA TYR A 66 15.64 4.13 19.78
C TYR A 66 14.13 4.29 19.58
N ASN A 67 13.69 5.31 18.84
CA ASN A 67 12.29 5.52 18.54
C ASN A 67 11.73 4.39 17.67
N THR A 68 10.98 3.47 18.27
CA THR A 68 10.48 2.27 17.58
C THR A 68 9.48 2.61 16.47
N THR A 69 8.78 3.74 16.57
CA THR A 69 7.88 4.22 15.50
C THR A 69 8.66 4.68 14.27
N TYR A 70 9.72 5.47 14.44
CA TYR A 70 10.57 5.88 13.30
C TYR A 70 11.26 4.69 12.65
N ILE A 71 11.71 3.71 13.45
CA ILE A 71 12.33 2.48 12.94
C ILE A 71 11.33 1.68 12.10
N SER A 72 10.11 1.42 12.61
CA SER A 72 9.08 0.66 11.88
C SER A 72 8.61 1.40 10.62
N ASP A 73 8.37 2.71 10.69
CA ASP A 73 7.93 3.47 9.52
C ASP A 73 9.01 3.51 8.43
N LYS A 74 10.29 3.67 8.82
CA LYS A 74 11.42 3.54 7.88
C LYS A 74 11.47 2.14 7.26
N ALA A 75 11.21 1.09 8.04
CA ALA A 75 11.18 -0.29 7.54
C ALA A 75 10.14 -0.48 6.42
N VAL A 76 8.97 0.16 6.54
CA VAL A 76 7.96 0.18 5.49
C VAL A 76 8.51 0.82 4.21
N VAL A 77 9.20 1.96 4.30
CA VAL A 77 9.80 2.63 3.14
C VAL A 77 10.89 1.77 2.50
N LEU A 78 11.72 1.12 3.31
CA LEU A 78 12.74 0.19 2.82
C LEU A 78 12.11 -0.97 2.03
N HIS A 79 10.99 -1.53 2.52
CA HIS A 79 10.25 -2.55 1.78
C HIS A 79 9.72 -2.04 0.44
N LEU A 80 9.16 -0.82 0.41
CA LEU A 80 8.65 -0.22 -0.83
C LEU A 80 9.74 0.01 -1.89
N LEU A 81 11.00 0.06 -1.47
CA LEU A 81 12.20 0.13 -2.32
C LEU A 81 12.81 -1.25 -2.64
N ASP A 82 12.09 -2.33 -2.36
CA ASP A 82 12.57 -3.72 -2.49
C ASP A 82 13.79 -4.05 -1.60
N ARG A 83 14.11 -3.23 -0.60
CA ARG A 83 15.20 -3.45 0.38
C ARG A 83 14.72 -4.32 1.53
N ASN A 84 14.13 -5.47 1.20
CA ASN A 84 13.43 -6.35 2.15
C ASN A 84 14.30 -6.86 3.30
N ARG A 85 15.60 -7.10 3.07
CA ARG A 85 16.50 -7.52 4.15
C ARG A 85 16.65 -6.44 5.22
N GLU A 86 16.88 -5.20 4.81
CA GLU A 86 17.02 -4.07 5.73
C GLU A 86 15.69 -3.74 6.43
N ALA A 87 14.57 -3.90 5.72
CA ALA A 87 13.24 -3.78 6.31
C ALA A 87 13.03 -4.82 7.43
N MET A 88 13.37 -6.10 7.20
CA MET A 88 13.28 -7.15 8.23
C MET A 88 14.13 -6.82 9.45
N GLU A 89 15.40 -6.45 9.24
CA GLU A 89 16.32 -6.07 10.33
C GLU A 89 15.77 -4.89 11.15
N ALA A 90 15.15 -3.91 10.50
CA ALA A 90 14.53 -2.77 11.17
C ALA A 90 13.26 -3.17 11.96
N PHE A 91 12.40 -4.02 11.40
CA PHE A 91 11.23 -4.53 12.13
C PHE A 91 11.63 -5.35 13.36
N ASP A 92 12.62 -6.24 13.23
CA ASP A 92 13.16 -7.03 14.34
C ASP A 92 13.77 -6.12 15.41
N ARG A 93 14.50 -5.08 15.00
CA ARG A 93 15.03 -4.08 15.94
C ARG A 93 13.94 -3.34 16.68
N ALA A 94 12.89 -2.88 16.00
CA ALA A 94 11.77 -2.17 16.63
C ALA A 94 11.03 -3.05 17.64
N LEU A 95 10.85 -4.34 17.32
CA LEU A 95 10.24 -5.32 18.21
C LEU A 95 11.11 -5.60 19.43
N ASN A 96 12.44 -5.78 19.25
CA ASN A 96 13.35 -6.00 20.37
C ASN A 96 13.42 -4.82 21.35
N LEU A 97 13.22 -3.59 20.86
CA LEU A 97 13.19 -2.38 21.68
C LEU A 97 11.86 -2.20 22.44
N ASP A 98 10.77 -2.74 21.92
CA ASP A 98 9.42 -2.57 22.47
C ASP A 98 8.59 -3.87 22.34
N PRO A 99 8.98 -4.95 23.04
CA PRO A 99 8.45 -6.29 22.84
C PRO A 99 7.04 -6.49 23.40
N ASN A 100 6.50 -5.53 24.17
CA ASN A 100 5.16 -5.60 24.74
C ASN A 100 4.15 -4.74 23.98
N ASN A 101 4.55 -4.17 22.84
CA ASN A 101 3.67 -3.35 22.03
C ASN A 101 3.09 -4.17 20.86
N PRO A 102 1.76 -4.44 20.85
CA PRO A 102 1.11 -5.24 19.82
C PRO A 102 1.33 -4.67 18.41
N TYR A 103 1.46 -3.35 18.28
CA TYR A 103 1.67 -2.70 16.99
C TYR A 103 2.98 -3.12 16.32
N ARG A 104 4.02 -3.47 17.09
CA ARG A 104 5.32 -3.93 16.53
C ARG A 104 5.18 -5.27 15.84
N TYR A 105 4.45 -6.19 16.46
CA TYR A 105 4.12 -7.47 15.86
C TYR A 105 3.21 -7.30 14.64
N SER A 106 2.10 -6.54 14.74
CA SER A 106 1.20 -6.30 13.60
C SER A 106 1.92 -5.65 12.40
N SER A 107 2.86 -4.75 12.64
CA SER A 107 3.65 -4.11 11.58
C SER A 107 4.60 -5.10 10.88
N ARG A 108 5.30 -5.94 11.65
CA ARG A 108 6.17 -6.99 11.08
C ARG A 108 5.34 -8.07 10.38
N ALA A 109 4.19 -8.44 10.92
CA ALA A 109 3.25 -9.38 10.33
C ALA A 109 2.78 -8.92 8.95
N TYR A 110 2.39 -7.65 8.84
CA TYR A 110 2.01 -7.04 7.56
C TYR A 110 3.17 -7.15 6.56
N PHE A 111 4.39 -6.80 6.97
CA PHE A 111 5.56 -6.92 6.10
C PHE A 111 5.83 -8.37 5.67
N ARG A 112 5.81 -9.32 6.61
CA ARG A 112 5.99 -10.76 6.35
C ARG A 112 4.97 -11.31 5.36
N ASP A 113 3.71 -10.89 5.48
CA ASP A 113 2.66 -11.20 4.50
C ASP A 113 3.04 -10.67 3.10
N ARG A 114 3.49 -9.42 3.00
CA ARG A 114 3.88 -8.80 1.73
C ARG A 114 5.07 -9.47 1.05
N ILE A 115 5.97 -10.09 1.80
CA ILE A 115 7.12 -10.84 1.26
C ILE A 115 6.86 -12.36 1.13
N GLY A 116 5.65 -12.82 1.46
CA GLY A 116 5.23 -14.21 1.31
C GLY A 116 5.56 -15.14 2.49
N ASP A 117 6.11 -14.62 3.59
CA ASP A 117 6.25 -15.36 4.84
C ASP A 117 4.92 -15.40 5.60
N LEU A 118 3.94 -16.12 5.02
CA LEU A 118 2.57 -16.16 5.53
C LEU A 118 2.48 -16.83 6.91
N LYS A 119 3.34 -17.81 7.20
CA LYS A 119 3.37 -18.47 8.51
C LYS A 119 3.93 -17.54 9.58
N GLY A 120 5.07 -16.90 9.32
CA GLY A 120 5.64 -15.92 10.24
C GLY A 120 4.75 -14.69 10.44
N ALA A 121 3.94 -14.32 9.43
CA ALA A 121 2.92 -13.29 9.56
C ALA A 121 1.78 -13.71 10.52
N ILE A 122 1.29 -14.95 10.43
CA ILE A 122 0.29 -15.48 11.36
C ILE A 122 0.82 -15.49 12.79
N GLU A 123 2.05 -15.96 13.01
CA GLU A 123 2.69 -15.99 14.33
C GLU A 123 2.77 -14.59 14.94
N ASP A 124 3.15 -13.58 14.15
CA ASP A 124 3.20 -12.20 14.61
C ASP A 124 1.81 -11.63 14.89
N TYR A 125 0.81 -11.86 14.02
CA TYR A 125 -0.56 -11.43 14.32
C TYR A 125 -1.11 -12.11 15.57
N GLU A 126 -0.82 -13.39 15.79
CA GLU A 126 -1.21 -14.09 17.02
C GLU A 126 -0.58 -13.45 18.26
N LYS A 127 0.70 -13.08 18.18
CA LYS A 127 1.34 -12.39 19.31
C LYS A 127 0.80 -10.98 19.53
N ALA A 128 0.46 -10.25 18.46
CA ALA A 128 -0.21 -8.96 18.56
C ALA A 128 -1.58 -9.10 19.25
N ILE A 129 -2.38 -10.10 18.86
CA ILE A 129 -3.70 -10.39 19.45
C ILE A 129 -3.58 -10.86 20.90
N GLU A 130 -2.53 -11.59 21.27
CA GLU A 130 -2.27 -11.96 22.67
C GLU A 130 -2.07 -10.72 23.55
N LEU A 131 -1.36 -9.72 23.03
CA LEU A 131 -1.08 -8.46 23.73
C LEU A 131 -2.27 -7.49 23.72
N ASP A 132 -3.05 -7.46 22.62
CA ASP A 132 -4.29 -6.69 22.50
C ASP A 132 -5.40 -7.54 21.85
N PRO A 133 -6.20 -8.25 22.66
CA PRO A 133 -7.25 -9.14 22.15
C PRO A 133 -8.40 -8.43 21.41
N GLU A 134 -8.52 -7.10 21.56
CA GLU A 134 -9.60 -6.29 21.03
C GLU A 134 -9.19 -5.52 19.75
N ASP A 135 -7.97 -5.75 19.24
CA ASP A 135 -7.54 -5.24 17.94
C ASP A 135 -8.24 -6.00 16.79
N ALA A 136 -9.39 -5.48 16.38
CA ALA A 136 -10.16 -6.02 15.25
C ALA A 136 -9.35 -6.04 13.93
N VAL A 137 -8.41 -5.11 13.75
CA VAL A 137 -7.59 -5.05 12.52
C VAL A 137 -6.59 -6.21 12.50
N ALA A 138 -5.98 -6.56 13.63
CA ALA A 138 -5.10 -7.73 13.74
C ALA A 138 -5.85 -9.04 13.45
N HIS A 139 -7.06 -9.22 13.99
CA HIS A 139 -7.92 -10.38 13.68
C HIS A 139 -8.27 -10.45 12.19
N ASN A 140 -8.69 -9.32 11.59
CA ASN A 140 -9.00 -9.27 10.17
C ASN A 140 -7.79 -9.61 9.30
N ASN A 141 -6.64 -9.00 9.58
CA ASN A 141 -5.43 -9.23 8.80
C ASN A 141 -4.90 -10.66 8.94
N LYS A 142 -4.99 -11.25 10.14
CA LYS A 142 -4.72 -12.68 10.33
C LYS A 142 -5.63 -13.53 9.43
N GLY A 143 -6.93 -13.24 9.40
CA GLY A 143 -7.90 -13.94 8.56
C GLY A 143 -7.56 -13.89 7.07
N ILE A 144 -7.07 -12.74 6.57
CA ILE A 144 -6.59 -12.59 5.18
C ILE A 144 -5.38 -13.50 4.92
N VAL A 145 -4.41 -13.54 5.84
CA VAL A 145 -3.21 -14.38 5.68
C VAL A 145 -3.56 -15.87 5.76
N GLU A 146 -4.48 -16.26 6.65
CA GLU A 146 -5.00 -17.62 6.74
C GLU A 146 -5.70 -18.06 5.45
N GLU A 147 -6.46 -17.17 4.81
CA GLU A 147 -7.10 -17.44 3.51
C GLU A 147 -6.05 -17.67 2.42
N LYS A 148 -4.98 -16.86 2.36
CA LYS A 148 -3.86 -17.06 1.42
C LYS A 148 -3.20 -18.44 1.57
N LEU A 149 -3.21 -19.02 2.77
CA LEU A 149 -2.73 -20.39 3.05
C LEU A 149 -3.80 -21.48 2.87
N GLY A 150 -5.04 -21.11 2.55
CA GLY A 150 -6.16 -22.03 2.38
C GLY A 150 -6.81 -22.50 3.69
N TYR A 151 -6.51 -21.87 4.84
CA TYR A 151 -7.08 -22.20 6.14
C TYR A 151 -8.48 -21.59 6.33
N LYS A 152 -9.43 -22.04 5.50
CA LYS A 152 -10.78 -21.46 5.40
C LYS A 152 -11.51 -21.35 6.74
N GLU A 153 -11.51 -22.39 7.55
CA GLU A 153 -12.20 -22.39 8.86
C GLU A 153 -11.58 -21.41 9.85
N LYS A 154 -10.24 -21.36 9.92
CA LYS A 154 -9.54 -20.42 10.80
C LYS A 154 -9.75 -18.98 10.37
N SER A 155 -9.66 -18.73 9.07
CA SER A 155 -9.91 -17.42 8.47
C SER A 155 -11.32 -16.90 8.81
N GLN A 156 -12.35 -17.75 8.69
CA GLN A 156 -13.71 -17.40 9.08
C GLN A 156 -13.84 -17.05 10.56
N GLN A 157 -13.15 -17.78 11.45
CA GLN A 157 -13.14 -17.46 12.89
C GLN A 157 -12.48 -16.11 13.15
N SER A 158 -11.33 -15.86 12.52
CA SER A 158 -10.60 -14.59 12.62
C SER A 158 -11.46 -13.41 12.15
N PHE A 159 -12.12 -13.53 10.99
CA PHE A 159 -13.05 -12.50 10.51
C PHE A 159 -14.26 -12.30 11.44
N SER A 160 -14.87 -13.40 11.90
CA SER A 160 -16.02 -13.31 12.81
C SER A 160 -15.68 -12.59 14.13
N LYS A 161 -14.46 -12.79 14.65
CA LYS A 161 -13.98 -12.06 15.83
C LYS A 161 -13.79 -10.57 15.52
N ALA A 162 -13.20 -10.22 14.37
CA ALA A 162 -13.07 -8.81 13.93
C ALA A 162 -14.44 -8.11 13.79
N ASP A 163 -15.40 -8.78 13.16
CA ASP A 163 -16.78 -8.27 12.99
C ASP A 163 -17.46 -8.04 14.33
N LYS A 164 -17.34 -9.01 15.26
CA LYS A 164 -17.89 -8.89 16.61
C LYS A 164 -17.30 -7.71 17.37
N LEU A 165 -16.00 -7.47 17.25
CA LEU A 165 -15.30 -6.37 17.93
C LEU A 165 -15.74 -4.99 17.39
N THR A 166 -15.98 -4.89 16.09
CA THR A 166 -16.41 -3.64 15.45
C THR A 166 -17.92 -3.41 15.52
N GLY A 167 -18.69 -4.44 15.88
CA GLY A 167 -20.14 -4.44 15.76
C GLY A 167 -20.62 -4.49 14.31
N TYR A 168 -19.71 -4.77 13.36
CA TYR A 168 -20.08 -4.99 11.97
C TYR A 168 -20.99 -6.21 11.87
N LYS A 169 -22.10 -6.03 11.16
CA LYS A 169 -22.97 -7.13 10.76
C LYS A 169 -22.96 -7.15 9.26
N ALA A 170 -22.47 -8.25 8.68
CA ALA A 170 -22.63 -8.47 7.26
C ALA A 170 -24.13 -8.35 6.93
N PRO A 171 -24.51 -7.63 5.86
CA PRO A 171 -25.90 -7.62 5.43
C PRO A 171 -26.34 -9.06 5.23
N GLU A 172 -27.53 -9.41 5.73
CA GLU A 172 -28.12 -10.72 5.48
C GLU A 172 -28.06 -10.97 3.98
N ARG A 173 -27.39 -12.07 3.58
CA ARG A 173 -27.49 -12.57 2.22
C ARG A 173 -28.93 -13.02 2.06
N THR A 174 -29.82 -12.11 1.67
CA THR A 174 -31.07 -12.54 1.05
C THR A 174 -30.65 -13.36 -0.16
N GLU A 175 -31.24 -14.55 -0.32
CA GLU A 175 -31.01 -15.42 -1.47
C GLU A 175 -31.53 -14.81 -2.79
N GLU A 176 -31.67 -13.48 -2.87
CA GLU A 176 -31.97 -12.77 -4.10
C GLU A 176 -30.68 -12.50 -4.87
N LYS A 177 -30.39 -13.45 -5.76
CA LYS A 177 -29.38 -13.39 -6.81
C LYS A 177 -27.98 -13.15 -6.28
N THR A 178 -27.32 -14.25 -5.94
CA THR A 178 -25.93 -14.36 -6.36
C THR A 178 -25.90 -14.12 -7.88
N SER A 179 -25.60 -12.90 -8.32
CA SER A 179 -24.93 -12.75 -9.60
C SER A 179 -23.75 -13.71 -9.51
N PRO A 180 -23.63 -14.71 -10.41
CA PRO A 180 -22.48 -15.58 -10.39
C PRO A 180 -21.25 -14.67 -10.37
N MET A 181 -20.31 -14.98 -9.47
CA MET A 181 -18.98 -14.40 -9.54
C MET A 181 -18.58 -14.45 -11.01
N PRO A 182 -18.18 -13.33 -11.64
CA PRO A 182 -18.00 -13.30 -13.08
C PRO A 182 -17.11 -14.48 -13.45
N GLU A 183 -17.64 -15.39 -14.27
CA GLU A 183 -16.88 -16.54 -14.74
C GLU A 183 -15.58 -15.97 -15.32
N ILE A 184 -14.46 -16.24 -14.64
CA ILE A 184 -13.18 -16.19 -15.30
C ILE A 184 -13.29 -17.30 -16.32
N LYS A 185 -13.66 -16.94 -17.54
CA LYS A 185 -13.67 -17.87 -18.67
C LYS A 185 -12.26 -18.41 -18.74
N GLU A 186 -12.05 -19.65 -18.29
CA GLU A 186 -11.03 -20.48 -18.89
C GLU A 186 -11.29 -20.35 -20.39
N SER A 187 -10.33 -19.78 -21.10
CA SER A 187 -10.40 -19.65 -22.54
C SER A 187 -10.53 -21.07 -23.09
N SER A 188 -11.76 -21.49 -23.33
CA SER A 188 -12.06 -22.78 -23.92
C SER A 188 -11.38 -22.84 -25.27
N ASN A 189 -10.60 -23.89 -25.45
CA ASN A 189 -10.14 -24.36 -26.73
C ASN A 189 -11.31 -24.35 -27.70
N ASN A 190 -11.28 -23.45 -28.68
CA ASN A 190 -12.22 -23.47 -29.78
C ASN A 190 -11.42 -23.74 -31.05
N GLU A 191 -11.60 -24.95 -31.59
CA GLU A 191 -10.89 -25.57 -32.72
C GLU A 191 -11.14 -24.91 -34.09
N ASN A 192 -11.46 -23.61 -34.13
CA ASN A 192 -11.61 -22.86 -35.39
C ASN A 192 -10.86 -21.52 -35.36
N ASN A 193 -9.70 -21.48 -34.70
CA ASN A 193 -8.75 -20.40 -34.92
C ASN A 193 -8.09 -20.61 -36.30
N PRO A 194 -8.08 -19.61 -37.20
CA PRO A 194 -7.14 -19.63 -38.32
C PRO A 194 -5.73 -19.78 -37.74
N PRO A 195 -4.82 -20.49 -38.43
CA PRO A 195 -3.53 -20.87 -37.87
C PRO A 195 -2.85 -19.65 -37.26
N ILE A 196 -2.44 -19.81 -36.00
CA ILE A 196 -1.76 -18.79 -35.21
C ILE A 196 -0.53 -18.35 -36.01
N SER A 197 -0.61 -17.21 -36.70
CA SER A 197 0.59 -16.47 -37.02
C SER A 197 1.07 -15.85 -35.72
N GLU A 198 2.31 -16.18 -35.37
CA GLU A 198 3.02 -15.77 -34.16
C GLU A 198 2.61 -14.36 -33.69
N LYS A 199 2.04 -14.25 -32.48
CA LYS A 199 1.89 -12.96 -31.81
C LYS A 199 3.28 -12.35 -31.65
N LYS A 200 3.63 -11.42 -32.54
CA LYS A 200 4.74 -10.49 -32.32
C LYS A 200 4.45 -9.76 -31.01
N SER A 201 5.21 -10.08 -29.97
CA SER A 201 5.30 -9.30 -28.74
C SER A 201 5.39 -7.82 -29.10
N LEU A 202 4.64 -6.97 -28.41
CA LEU A 202 4.74 -5.51 -28.58
C LEU A 202 6.17 -5.10 -28.24
N ASN A 203 6.99 -4.92 -29.28
CA ASN A 203 8.38 -4.56 -29.13
C ASN A 203 8.44 -3.10 -28.69
N VAL A 204 9.26 -2.78 -27.68
CA VAL A 204 9.48 -1.41 -27.19
C VAL A 204 9.83 -0.44 -28.34
N LYS A 205 10.50 -0.92 -29.40
CA LYS A 205 10.72 -0.14 -30.63
C LYS A 205 9.44 0.21 -31.39
N ILE A 206 8.45 -0.68 -31.42
CA ILE A 206 7.14 -0.40 -32.02
C ILE A 206 6.39 0.64 -31.20
N TYR A 207 6.43 0.55 -29.87
CA TYR A 207 5.86 1.57 -28.98
C TYR A 207 6.46 2.96 -29.25
N PHE A 208 7.78 3.08 -29.28
CA PHE A 208 8.44 4.37 -29.54
C PHE A 208 8.26 4.85 -30.99
N LYS A 209 8.15 3.95 -31.97
CA LYS A 209 7.85 4.31 -33.36
C LYS A 209 6.42 4.87 -33.49
N THR A 210 5.45 4.26 -32.82
CA THR A 210 4.08 4.77 -32.77
C THR A 210 4.03 6.11 -32.03
N LEU A 211 4.74 6.26 -30.91
CA LEU A 211 4.86 7.52 -30.18
C LEU A 211 5.48 8.64 -31.03
N ALA A 212 6.54 8.34 -31.80
CA ALA A 212 7.16 9.31 -32.71
C ALA A 212 6.22 9.71 -33.85
N SER A 213 5.42 8.77 -34.36
CA SER A 213 4.43 9.04 -35.42
C SER A 213 3.34 10.03 -34.99
N ILE A 214 3.03 10.10 -33.69
CA ILE A 214 2.14 11.12 -33.12
C ILE A 214 2.72 12.54 -33.27
N PHE A 215 4.01 12.73 -33.52
CA PHE A 215 4.60 14.06 -33.72
C PHE A 215 4.99 14.35 -35.17
N THR A 216 5.24 13.31 -35.96
CA THR A 216 5.69 13.45 -37.34
C THR A 216 4.55 13.36 -38.35
N ASP A 217 3.58 12.47 -38.15
CA ASP A 217 2.47 12.28 -39.08
C ASP A 217 1.30 13.25 -38.82
N LYS A 218 0.71 13.79 -39.88
CA LYS A 218 -0.36 14.81 -39.78
C LYS A 218 -1.72 14.18 -39.48
N LYS A 219 -1.96 12.95 -39.94
CA LYS A 219 -3.22 12.22 -39.71
C LYS A 219 -3.27 11.68 -38.28
N THR A 220 -2.21 11.04 -37.81
CA THR A 220 -2.10 10.52 -36.44
C THR A 220 -2.17 11.63 -35.39
N ARG A 221 -1.62 12.82 -35.68
CA ARG A 221 -1.83 14.03 -34.85
C ARG A 221 -3.28 14.45 -34.74
N GLY A 222 -4.03 14.37 -35.84
CA GLY A 222 -5.45 14.71 -35.87
C GLY A 222 -6.26 13.75 -34.98
N GLU A 223 -6.01 12.46 -35.11
CA GLU A 223 -6.66 11.41 -34.31
C GLU A 223 -6.34 11.56 -32.81
N PHE A 224 -5.08 11.84 -32.45
CA PHE A 224 -4.69 12.05 -31.05
C PHE A 224 -5.32 13.32 -30.43
N LYS A 225 -5.43 14.41 -31.20
CA LYS A 225 -6.13 15.63 -30.74
C LYS A 225 -7.61 15.39 -30.50
N SER A 226 -8.27 14.62 -31.36
CA SER A 226 -9.69 14.25 -31.18
C SER A 226 -9.88 13.42 -29.90
N PHE A 227 -9.00 12.44 -29.67
CA PHE A 227 -9.00 11.64 -28.45
C PHE A 227 -8.84 12.48 -27.17
N LEU A 228 -7.87 13.42 -27.14
CA LEU A 228 -7.70 14.32 -25.99
C LEU A 228 -8.91 15.22 -25.80
N LYS A 229 -9.48 15.75 -26.89
CA LYS A 229 -10.65 16.61 -26.83
C LYS A 229 -11.89 15.89 -26.30
N GLU A 230 -12.04 14.60 -26.61
CA GLU A 230 -13.13 13.76 -26.12
C GLU A 230 -12.95 13.42 -24.64
N LYS A 231 -11.72 13.13 -24.20
CA LYS A 231 -11.40 12.75 -22.82
C LYS A 231 -11.47 13.91 -21.81
N PHE A 232 -11.29 15.16 -22.26
CA PHE A 232 -11.24 16.34 -21.40
C PHE A 232 -12.40 17.35 -21.63
N LYS A 233 -13.46 16.96 -22.34
CA LYS A 233 -14.64 17.83 -22.55
C LYS A 233 -15.76 17.69 -21.50
N GLY A 234 -15.52 16.95 -20.42
CA GLY A 234 -16.49 16.71 -19.35
C GLY A 234 -15.96 17.10 -17.97
N SER A 235 -15.36 18.28 -17.84
CA SER A 235 -15.02 18.90 -16.54
C SER A 235 -15.40 20.37 -16.57
#